data_AF-A0A952IQH0-F1
#
_entry.id   AF-A0A952IQH0-F1
#
_cell.length_a   1.000
_cell.length_b   1.000
_cell.length_c   1.000
_cell.angle_alpha   90.00
_cell.angle_beta   90.00
_cell.angle_gamma   90.00
#
_symmetry.space_group_name_H-M   'P 1'
#
loop_
_entity.id
_entity.type
_entity.pdbx_description
1 polymer ?
#
loop_
_entity_poly.entity_id
_entity_poly.type
_entity_poly.pdbx_seq_one_letter_code
_entity_poly.pdbx_strand_id
1 'polypeptide(L)'
;MINNPPSIVPRAVSYLLLAAFAMLAVLVYWPALSGPFLLDDLINIPQTRVDALSVEQLREVALGNDSGRFGRSIPVLTFALNYYFGGDGTFSFKLVNLALHLCNALVLFFLLSSLLRVIKSGHESEGTILQSVDVRLFSVLIAGIWMLHPLQLSAVMYVVQRMNMLSTFFTLLSLLLFVSLRTAQIQGTKAMSLRASLPAATGVLLLVLFACLSKENGALAILYIGWIEFVVFRFRMNRETVHYRYRNSVIAGGVMLFCLGCLYFYLNQASLLHGYVIRDHSLVERLMTQPGVVLFYIRQILLPDMGQMSLYIDDFGVARELGLKTVLSIAGIVLLGLVTLLARRSHPLI
;
A
#
# COMPACT_ATOMS: atom_id res chain seq x y z
N MET A 1 11.20 24.73 14.66
CA MET A 1 10.32 23.72 15.25
C MET A 1 9.00 23.79 14.53
N ILE A 2 8.41 22.67 14.07
CA ILE A 2 7.03 22.71 13.57
C ILE A 2 6.14 23.00 14.76
N ASN A 3 5.76 24.27 14.96
CA ASN A 3 4.77 24.65 15.96
C ASN A 3 3.42 24.15 15.47
N ASN A 4 3.09 22.91 15.84
CA ASN A 4 1.75 22.39 15.60
C ASN A 4 0.80 23.11 16.56
N PRO A 5 -0.32 23.67 16.08
CA PRO A 5 -1.35 24.14 16.99
C PRO A 5 -1.78 22.99 17.92
N PRO A 6 -2.14 23.30 19.18
CA PRO A 6 -2.57 22.29 20.12
C PRO A 6 -3.73 21.49 19.52
N SER A 7 -3.67 20.18 19.66
CA SER A 7 -4.77 19.31 19.25
C SER A 7 -6.04 19.66 20.02
N ILE A 8 -7.16 19.71 19.31
CA ILE A 8 -8.48 19.96 19.89
C ILE A 8 -8.88 18.77 20.77
N VAL A 9 -8.47 17.55 20.38
CA VAL A 9 -8.81 16.31 21.10
C VAL A 9 -7.63 15.79 21.93
N PRO A 10 -7.84 15.42 23.21
CA PRO A 10 -6.79 14.80 24.02
C PRO A 10 -6.22 13.54 23.36
N ARG A 11 -4.91 13.31 23.51
CA ARG A 11 -4.24 12.13 22.93
C ARG A 11 -4.90 10.82 23.33
N ALA A 12 -5.26 10.69 24.61
CA ALA A 12 -5.92 9.49 25.14
C ALA A 12 -7.23 9.18 24.39
N VAL A 13 -8.04 10.19 24.11
CA VAL A 13 -9.31 10.02 23.39
C VAL A 13 -9.07 9.50 21.97
N SER A 14 -8.08 10.02 21.24
CA SER A 14 -7.75 9.50 19.90
C SER A 14 -7.32 8.02 19.94
N TYR A 15 -6.51 7.62 20.92
CA TYR A 15 -6.08 6.22 21.05
C TYR A 15 -7.22 5.30 21.49
N LEU A 16 -8.11 5.77 22.37
CA LEU A 16 -9.33 5.03 22.74
C LEU A 16 -10.25 4.82 21.54
N LEU A 17 -10.42 5.85 20.69
CA LEU A 17 -11.18 5.71 19.44
C LEU A 17 -10.54 4.71 18.48
N LEU A 18 -9.20 4.74 18.33
CA LEU A 18 -8.49 3.77 17.50
C LEU A 18 -8.68 2.34 18.02
N ALA A 19 -8.60 2.14 19.33
CA ALA A 19 -8.86 0.84 19.97
C ALA A 19 -10.31 0.39 19.80
N ALA A 20 -11.28 1.32 19.90
CA ALA A 20 -12.69 1.04 19.67
C ALA A 20 -12.95 0.60 18.22
N PHE A 21 -12.35 1.27 17.23
CA PHE A 21 -12.42 0.85 15.82
C PHE A 21 -11.80 -0.53 15.59
N ALA A 22 -10.63 -0.80 16.19
CA ALA A 22 -9.98 -2.11 16.09
C ALA A 22 -10.85 -3.22 16.70
N MET A 23 -11.43 -2.97 17.87
CA MET A 23 -12.36 -3.91 18.52
C MET A 23 -13.60 -4.14 17.66
N LEU A 24 -14.20 -3.08 17.12
CA LEU A 24 -15.35 -3.20 16.21
C LEU A 24 -15.00 -3.98 14.95
N ALA A 25 -13.82 -3.76 14.38
CA ALA A 25 -13.34 -4.56 13.25
C ALA A 25 -13.26 -6.04 13.63
N VAL A 26 -12.63 -6.38 14.76
CA VAL A 26 -12.59 -7.78 15.23
C VAL A 26 -13.98 -8.39 15.32
N LEU A 27 -14.95 -7.68 15.92
CA LEU A 27 -16.33 -8.14 16.05
C LEU A 27 -17.01 -8.37 14.69
N VAL A 28 -16.83 -7.45 13.74
CA VAL A 28 -17.42 -7.55 12.39
C VAL A 28 -16.81 -8.70 11.58
N TYR A 29 -15.50 -8.92 11.71
CA TYR A 29 -14.78 -9.98 11.01
C TYR A 29 -14.90 -11.36 11.67
N TRP A 30 -15.26 -11.41 12.96
CA TRP A 30 -15.29 -12.63 13.77
C TRP A 30 -16.05 -13.81 13.13
N PRO A 31 -17.28 -13.61 12.60
CA PRO A 31 -18.04 -14.73 12.03
C PRO A 31 -17.35 -15.37 10.81
N ALA A 32 -16.56 -14.59 10.07
CA ALA A 32 -15.89 -15.05 8.86
C ALA A 32 -14.63 -15.88 9.13
N LEU A 33 -14.11 -15.86 10.37
CA LEU A 33 -12.91 -16.62 10.77
C LEU A 33 -13.12 -18.13 10.62
N SER A 34 -14.33 -18.63 10.89
CA SER A 34 -14.66 -20.06 10.76
C SER A 34 -15.08 -20.46 9.34
N GLY A 35 -15.10 -19.54 8.38
CA GLY A 35 -15.44 -19.88 7.00
C GLY A 35 -14.40 -20.79 6.32
N PRO A 36 -14.73 -21.42 5.18
CA PRO A 36 -13.82 -22.32 4.48
C PRO A 36 -12.65 -21.58 3.82
N PHE A 37 -11.66 -22.34 3.34
CA PHE A 37 -10.70 -21.88 2.34
C PHE A 37 -11.42 -21.59 1.01
N LEU A 38 -10.96 -20.58 0.28
CA LEU A 38 -11.60 -20.11 -0.95
C LEU A 38 -10.59 -20.08 -2.10
N LEU A 39 -11.04 -20.34 -3.34
CA LEU A 39 -10.24 -20.18 -4.56
C LEU A 39 -8.83 -20.79 -4.43
N ASP A 40 -7.78 -19.99 -4.65
CA ASP A 40 -6.39 -20.42 -4.69
C ASP A 40 -5.88 -20.87 -3.29
N ASP A 41 -6.62 -20.64 -2.21
CA ASP A 41 -6.27 -21.16 -0.88
C ASP A 41 -6.14 -22.68 -0.91
N LEU A 42 -7.05 -23.35 -1.63
CA LEU A 42 -7.16 -24.81 -1.70
C LEU A 42 -5.92 -25.45 -2.32
N ILE A 43 -5.21 -24.72 -3.18
CA ILE A 43 -4.01 -25.19 -3.87
C ILE A 43 -2.75 -24.72 -3.17
N ASN A 44 -2.71 -23.45 -2.74
CA ASN A 44 -1.47 -22.83 -2.25
C ASN A 44 -1.18 -23.12 -0.78
N ILE A 45 -2.19 -23.14 0.09
CA ILE A 45 -1.96 -23.29 1.55
C ILE A 45 -1.37 -24.68 1.89
N PRO A 46 -1.88 -25.80 1.36
CA PRO A 46 -1.30 -27.12 1.62
C PRO A 46 0.18 -27.25 1.23
N GLN A 47 0.63 -26.51 0.21
CA GLN A 47 2.02 -26.52 -0.26
C GLN A 47 3.02 -25.86 0.70
N THR A 48 2.52 -25.10 1.68
CA THR A 48 3.38 -24.40 2.66
C THR A 48 3.62 -25.21 3.94
N ARG A 49 3.12 -26.44 4.01
CA ARG A 49 3.24 -27.30 5.18
C ARG A 49 4.71 -27.59 5.50
N VAL A 50 5.06 -27.45 6.78
CA VAL A 50 6.33 -27.89 7.35
C VAL A 50 6.05 -28.72 8.60
N ASP A 51 6.82 -29.79 8.78
CA ASP A 51 6.70 -30.67 9.96
C ASP A 51 7.71 -30.29 11.06
N ALA A 52 8.75 -29.52 10.73
CA ALA A 52 9.73 -28.99 11.67
C ALA A 52 10.19 -27.57 11.30
N LEU A 53 10.53 -26.75 12.30
CA LEU A 53 11.14 -25.43 12.08
C LEU A 53 12.65 -25.54 11.83
N SER A 54 13.06 -26.38 10.88
CA SER A 54 14.44 -26.46 10.44
C SER A 54 14.73 -25.40 9.38
N VAL A 55 15.97 -24.90 9.35
CA VAL A 55 16.42 -23.93 8.32
C VAL A 55 16.22 -24.50 6.91
N GLU A 56 16.41 -25.80 6.75
CA GLU A 56 16.24 -26.51 5.49
C GLU A 56 14.79 -26.48 5.00
N GLN A 57 13.82 -26.91 5.83
CA GLN A 57 12.40 -26.91 5.45
C GLN A 57 11.87 -25.50 5.21
N LEU A 58 12.27 -24.53 6.05
CA LEU A 58 11.86 -23.14 5.86
C LEU A 58 12.44 -22.54 4.58
N ARG A 59 13.69 -22.85 4.24
CA ARG A 59 14.31 -22.41 2.99
C ARG A 59 13.64 -23.05 1.77
N GLU A 60 13.39 -24.35 1.84
CA GLU A 60 12.72 -25.11 0.77
C GLU A 60 11.35 -24.52 0.47
N VAL A 61 10.51 -24.32 1.49
CA VAL A 61 9.17 -23.76 1.31
C VAL A 61 9.24 -22.31 0.83
N ALA A 62 10.13 -21.48 1.38
CA ALA A 62 10.27 -20.07 0.97
C ALA A 62 10.69 -19.90 -0.50
N LEU A 63 11.54 -20.80 -1.01
CA LEU A 63 12.14 -20.69 -2.34
C LEU A 63 11.49 -21.62 -3.38
N GLY A 64 10.69 -22.58 -2.95
CA GLY A 64 10.04 -23.58 -3.82
C GLY A 64 8.70 -23.11 -4.41
N ASN A 65 8.20 -21.94 -4.03
CA ASN A 65 6.97 -21.41 -4.60
C ASN A 65 7.24 -20.63 -5.89
N ASP A 66 6.66 -21.08 -6.99
CA ASP A 66 6.80 -20.46 -8.32
C ASP A 66 5.68 -19.46 -8.63
N SER A 67 4.83 -19.14 -7.66
CA SER A 67 3.75 -18.17 -7.87
C SER A 67 4.34 -16.75 -7.97
N GLY A 68 4.09 -16.08 -9.10
CA GLY A 68 4.58 -14.73 -9.33
C GLY A 68 6.07 -14.66 -9.63
N ARG A 69 6.60 -13.46 -9.94
CA ARG A 69 8.00 -13.33 -10.38
C ARG A 69 9.04 -13.41 -9.27
N PHE A 70 8.61 -13.16 -8.03
CA PHE A 70 9.48 -13.16 -6.86
C PHE A 70 9.21 -14.34 -5.92
N GLY A 71 8.42 -15.32 -6.37
CA GLY A 71 8.10 -16.54 -5.61
C GLY A 71 7.31 -16.36 -4.32
N ARG A 72 6.89 -15.12 -3.97
CA ARG A 72 6.11 -14.79 -2.77
C ARG A 72 6.68 -15.39 -1.47
N SER A 73 8.00 -15.39 -1.33
CA SER A 73 8.71 -16.09 -0.25
C SER A 73 8.28 -15.65 1.15
N ILE A 74 7.98 -14.35 1.34
CA ILE A 74 7.59 -13.84 2.67
C ILE A 74 6.22 -14.39 3.11
N PRO A 75 5.13 -14.27 2.33
CA PRO A 75 3.84 -14.88 2.64
C PRO A 75 3.94 -16.39 2.85
N VAL A 76 4.66 -17.09 1.99
CA VAL A 76 4.84 -18.54 2.07
C VAL A 76 5.50 -18.95 3.39
N LEU A 77 6.55 -18.26 3.81
CA LEU A 77 7.15 -18.43 5.14
C LEU A 77 6.13 -18.18 6.27
N THR A 78 5.32 -17.12 6.17
CA THR A 78 4.30 -16.87 7.21
C THR A 78 3.20 -17.94 7.23
N PHE A 79 2.86 -18.55 6.10
CA PHE A 79 1.92 -19.66 6.06
C PHE A 79 2.51 -20.93 6.66
N ALA A 80 3.78 -21.24 6.37
CA ALA A 80 4.49 -22.35 6.98
C ALA A 80 4.57 -22.24 8.50
N LEU A 81 4.95 -21.06 9.01
CA LEU A 81 4.94 -20.79 10.45
C LEU A 81 3.54 -20.91 11.05
N ASN A 82 2.53 -20.38 10.36
CA ASN A 82 1.15 -20.48 10.81
C ASN A 82 0.67 -21.94 10.87
N TYR A 83 1.02 -22.75 9.86
CA TYR A 83 0.68 -24.17 9.83
C TYR A 83 1.33 -24.89 11.01
N TYR A 84 2.63 -24.66 11.23
CA TYR A 84 3.38 -25.32 12.31
C TYR A 84 2.80 -25.04 13.70
N PHE A 85 2.43 -23.79 13.99
CA PHE A 85 1.90 -23.41 15.31
C PHE A 85 0.38 -23.57 15.44
N GLY A 86 -0.36 -23.45 14.33
CA GLY A 86 -1.81 -23.29 14.32
C GLY A 86 -2.58 -24.41 13.63
N GLY A 87 -1.88 -25.40 13.06
CA GLY A 87 -2.47 -26.50 12.30
C GLY A 87 -2.98 -26.09 10.91
N ASP A 88 -3.76 -26.99 10.31
CA ASP A 88 -4.36 -26.87 8.98
C ASP A 88 -5.73 -26.15 8.97
N GLY A 89 -6.27 -25.82 10.14
CA GLY A 89 -7.58 -25.18 10.29
C GLY A 89 -7.62 -23.73 9.77
N THR A 90 -8.66 -23.41 9.00
CA THR A 90 -8.88 -22.09 8.39
C THR A 90 -8.89 -20.93 9.39
N PHE A 91 -9.42 -21.19 10.59
CA PHE A 91 -9.55 -20.19 11.65
C PHE A 91 -8.22 -19.54 12.00
N SER A 92 -7.16 -20.34 12.20
CA SER A 92 -5.85 -19.82 12.58
C SER A 92 -5.27 -18.90 11.50
N PHE A 93 -5.41 -19.29 10.24
CA PHE A 93 -4.94 -18.50 9.10
C PHE A 93 -5.66 -17.16 8.97
N LYS A 94 -6.99 -17.16 9.09
CA LYS A 94 -7.81 -15.94 9.01
C LYS A 94 -7.61 -15.04 10.22
N LEU A 95 -7.34 -15.60 11.39
CA LEU A 95 -7.01 -14.83 12.60
C LEU A 95 -5.68 -14.06 12.42
N VAL A 96 -4.65 -14.71 11.88
CA VAL A 96 -3.37 -14.03 11.56
C VAL A 96 -3.57 -12.95 10.49
N ASN A 97 -4.41 -13.18 9.49
CA ASN A 97 -4.76 -12.16 8.50
C ASN A 97 -5.47 -10.96 9.14
N LEU A 98 -6.43 -11.20 10.02
CA LEU A 98 -7.13 -10.14 10.75
C LEU A 98 -6.17 -9.34 11.63
N ALA A 99 -5.25 -10.01 12.34
CA ALA A 99 -4.21 -9.33 13.12
C ALA A 99 -3.33 -8.44 12.21
N LEU A 100 -2.92 -8.95 11.05
CA LEU A 100 -2.14 -8.20 10.07
C LEU A 100 -2.91 -7.00 9.49
N HIS A 101 -4.23 -7.14 9.27
CA HIS A 101 -5.11 -6.04 8.86
C HIS A 101 -5.14 -4.92 9.91
N LEU A 102 -5.25 -5.26 11.19
CA LEU A 102 -5.19 -4.27 12.28
C LEU A 102 -3.81 -3.60 12.36
N CYS A 103 -2.72 -4.36 12.16
CA CYS A 103 -1.36 -3.80 12.05
C CYS A 103 -1.23 -2.82 10.89
N ASN A 104 -1.78 -3.15 9.71
CA ASN A 104 -1.83 -2.24 8.56
C ASN A 104 -2.53 -0.93 8.90
N ALA A 105 -3.70 -1.00 9.54
CA ALA A 105 -4.45 0.19 9.93
C ALA A 105 -3.72 1.04 10.98
N LEU A 106 -2.99 0.41 11.90
CA LEU A 106 -2.15 1.11 12.88
C LEU A 106 -1.01 1.87 12.21
N VAL A 107 -0.29 1.24 11.27
CA VAL A 107 0.78 1.90 10.50
C VAL A 107 0.20 3.02 9.63
N LEU A 108 -0.98 2.80 9.02
CA LEU A 108 -1.70 3.81 8.26
C LEU A 108 -2.04 5.04 9.11
N PHE A 109 -2.55 4.85 10.33
CA PHE A 109 -2.81 5.94 11.28
C PHE A 109 -1.55 6.80 11.54
N PHE A 110 -0.40 6.17 11.76
CA PHE A 110 0.86 6.89 11.98
C PHE A 110 1.37 7.59 10.72
N LEU A 111 1.24 6.96 9.55
CA LEU A 111 1.61 7.54 8.26
C LEU A 111 0.77 8.79 7.97
N LEU A 112 -0.56 8.69 8.08
CA LEU A 112 -1.48 9.81 7.89
C LEU A 112 -1.18 10.95 8.87
N SER A 113 -0.99 10.61 10.16
CA SER A 113 -0.64 11.60 11.18
C SER A 113 0.65 12.34 10.86
N SER A 114 1.63 11.65 10.28
CA SER A 114 2.92 12.22 9.91
C SER A 114 2.81 13.11 8.67
N LEU A 115 2.15 12.61 7.61
CA LEU A 115 1.92 13.36 6.37
C LEU A 115 1.13 14.64 6.62
N LEU A 116 0.02 14.57 7.36
CA LEU A 116 -0.83 15.72 7.65
C LEU A 116 -0.09 16.80 8.47
N ARG A 117 0.78 16.42 9.41
CA ARG A 117 1.63 17.38 10.14
C ARG A 117 2.60 18.09 9.20
N VAL A 118 3.23 17.36 8.28
CA VAL A 118 4.14 17.96 7.30
C VAL A 118 3.38 18.92 6.39
N ILE A 119 2.23 18.51 5.84
CA ILE A 119 1.38 19.34 4.97
C ILE A 119 0.95 20.62 5.68
N LYS A 120 0.47 20.51 6.93
CA LYS A 120 0.02 21.63 7.77
C LYS A 120 1.16 22.60 8.10
N SER A 121 2.36 22.08 8.38
CA SER A 121 3.55 22.90 8.62
C SER A 121 4.04 23.66 7.38
N GLY A 122 3.78 23.13 6.19
CA GLY A 122 4.25 23.70 4.94
C GLY A 122 3.34 24.77 4.34
N HIS A 123 2.14 24.96 4.89
CA HIS A 123 1.13 25.95 4.48
C HIS A 123 0.87 26.91 5.64
N GLU A 124 1.67 27.96 5.74
CA GLU A 124 1.57 29.03 6.75
C GLU A 124 0.43 30.03 6.47
N SER A 125 -0.38 29.82 5.43
CA SER A 125 -1.53 30.70 5.17
C SER A 125 -2.58 30.51 6.25
N GLU A 126 -2.65 31.48 7.17
CA GLU A 126 -3.73 31.63 8.14
C GLU A 126 -5.09 31.59 7.43
N GLY A 127 -6.07 30.86 8.01
CA GLY A 127 -7.45 30.81 7.51
C GLY A 127 -7.82 29.65 6.58
N THR A 128 -6.92 28.72 6.25
CA THR A 128 -7.31 27.51 5.47
C THR A 128 -8.05 26.49 6.35
N ILE A 129 -9.05 25.78 5.79
CA ILE A 129 -9.81 24.68 6.46
C ILE A 129 -8.87 23.63 7.08
N LEU A 130 -7.71 23.43 6.47
CA LEU A 130 -6.67 22.52 6.94
C LEU A 130 -6.12 22.87 8.32
N GLN A 131 -6.08 24.16 8.67
CA GLN A 131 -5.58 24.60 9.96
C GLN A 131 -6.55 24.25 11.10
N SER A 132 -7.86 24.17 10.82
CA SER A 132 -8.87 23.72 11.79
C SER A 132 -8.94 22.20 11.99
N VAL A 133 -8.37 21.39 11.07
CA VAL A 133 -8.40 19.93 11.19
C VAL A 133 -7.47 19.46 12.31
N ASP A 134 -8.01 18.67 13.25
CA ASP A 134 -7.23 17.89 14.20
C ASP A 134 -6.61 16.68 13.49
N VAL A 135 -5.30 16.71 13.32
CA VAL A 135 -4.55 15.69 12.57
C VAL A 135 -4.77 14.28 13.12
N ARG A 136 -4.78 14.12 14.45
CA ARG A 136 -4.88 12.78 15.04
C ARG A 136 -6.29 12.24 14.89
N LEU A 137 -7.29 13.06 15.21
CA LEU A 137 -8.69 12.65 15.03
C LEU A 137 -8.95 12.24 13.58
N PHE A 138 -8.56 13.09 12.62
CA PHE A 138 -8.76 12.80 11.20
C PHE A 138 -8.05 11.53 10.75
N SER A 139 -6.82 11.30 11.23
CA SER A 139 -6.09 10.06 10.94
C SER A 139 -6.75 8.82 11.53
N VAL A 140 -7.29 8.90 12.76
CA VAL A 140 -8.03 7.79 13.39
C VAL A 140 -9.31 7.50 12.62
N LEU A 141 -10.05 8.52 12.20
CA LEU A 141 -11.28 8.34 11.42
C LEU A 141 -11.00 7.66 10.09
N ILE A 142 -9.98 8.10 9.34
CA ILE A 142 -9.60 7.45 8.06
C ILE A 142 -9.15 6.01 8.30
N ALA A 143 -8.29 5.76 9.31
CA ALA A 143 -7.83 4.40 9.60
C ALA A 143 -8.98 3.49 10.06
N GLY A 144 -9.92 4.01 10.86
CA GLY A 144 -11.12 3.30 11.31
C GLY A 144 -12.07 2.96 10.16
N ILE A 145 -12.33 3.93 9.26
CA ILE A 145 -13.09 3.68 8.03
C ILE A 145 -12.41 2.61 7.20
N TRP A 146 -11.08 2.70 7.01
CA TRP A 146 -10.32 1.71 6.26
C TRP A 146 -10.42 0.30 6.86
N MET A 147 -10.35 0.17 8.19
CA MET A 147 -10.49 -1.14 8.87
C MET A 147 -11.84 -1.80 8.59
N LEU A 148 -12.92 -1.00 8.63
CA LEU A 148 -14.30 -1.45 8.52
C LEU A 148 -14.81 -1.48 7.07
N HIS A 149 -14.03 -0.96 6.12
CA HIS A 149 -14.48 -0.81 4.74
C HIS A 149 -14.74 -2.19 4.11
N PRO A 150 -15.92 -2.45 3.52
CA PRO A 150 -16.25 -3.77 2.97
C PRO A 150 -15.29 -4.29 1.90
N LEU A 151 -14.68 -3.41 1.10
CA LEU A 151 -13.61 -3.77 0.15
C LEU A 151 -12.43 -4.53 0.77
N GLN A 152 -12.17 -4.38 2.07
CA GLN A 152 -11.09 -5.11 2.73
C GLN A 152 -11.45 -6.56 3.02
N LEU A 153 -12.73 -6.94 2.97
CA LEU A 153 -13.19 -8.27 3.35
C LEU A 153 -12.48 -9.39 2.60
N SER A 154 -12.38 -9.27 1.29
CA SER A 154 -11.67 -10.26 0.46
C SER A 154 -10.17 -10.28 0.76
N ALA A 155 -9.54 -9.14 1.05
CA ALA A 155 -8.14 -9.10 1.43
C ALA A 155 -7.87 -9.81 2.77
N VAL A 156 -8.77 -9.67 3.75
CA VAL A 156 -8.61 -10.28 5.08
C VAL A 156 -9.00 -11.76 5.09
N MET A 157 -10.14 -12.12 4.50
CA MET A 157 -10.75 -13.45 4.65
C MET A 157 -10.39 -14.45 3.56
N TYR A 158 -9.84 -14.01 2.42
CA TYR A 158 -9.21 -14.89 1.45
C TYR A 158 -7.76 -15.15 1.90
N VAL A 159 -7.46 -16.34 2.41
CA VAL A 159 -6.24 -16.57 3.21
C VAL A 159 -4.97 -16.22 2.45
N VAL A 160 -4.87 -16.65 1.19
CA VAL A 160 -3.72 -16.44 0.33
C VAL A 160 -3.46 -14.95 0.08
N GLN A 161 -4.48 -14.08 0.19
CA GLN A 161 -4.33 -12.62 0.11
C GLN A 161 -3.57 -12.01 1.28
N ARG A 162 -3.09 -12.81 2.24
CA ARG A 162 -1.99 -12.42 3.14
C ARG A 162 -0.81 -11.81 2.38
N MET A 163 -0.55 -12.28 1.17
CA MET A 163 0.45 -11.69 0.27
C MET A 163 0.22 -10.19 0.01
N ASN A 164 -1.05 -9.80 -0.17
CA ASN A 164 -1.44 -8.42 -0.42
C ASN A 164 -1.34 -7.59 0.86
N MET A 165 -1.74 -8.15 2.01
CA MET A 165 -1.67 -7.48 3.30
C MET A 165 -0.23 -7.29 3.77
N LEU A 166 0.66 -8.25 3.55
CA LEU A 166 2.10 -8.13 3.87
C LEU A 166 2.77 -7.10 2.95
N SER A 167 2.50 -7.14 1.64
CA SER A 167 2.96 -6.11 0.70
C SER A 167 2.51 -4.71 1.13
N THR A 168 1.25 -4.58 1.55
CA THR A 168 0.68 -3.33 2.09
C THR A 168 1.41 -2.91 3.36
N PHE A 169 1.66 -3.83 4.30
CA PHE A 169 2.32 -3.54 5.57
C PHE A 169 3.72 -2.98 5.37
N PHE A 170 4.54 -3.67 4.59
CA PHE A 170 5.90 -3.22 4.31
C PHE A 170 5.92 -1.94 3.47
N THR A 171 4.96 -1.77 2.54
CA THR A 171 4.80 -0.51 1.81
C THR A 171 4.49 0.64 2.75
N LEU A 172 3.47 0.54 3.61
CA LEU A 172 3.08 1.58 4.56
C LEU A 172 4.22 1.92 5.53
N LEU A 173 4.93 0.91 6.02
CA LEU A 173 6.07 1.10 6.93
C LEU A 173 7.25 1.79 6.23
N SER A 174 7.52 1.45 4.96
CA SER A 174 8.55 2.12 4.15
C SER A 174 8.24 3.61 3.95
N LEU A 175 6.97 3.93 3.70
CA LEU A 175 6.50 5.31 3.54
C LEU A 175 6.58 6.08 4.86
N LEU A 176 6.19 5.46 5.98
CA LEU A 176 6.27 6.07 7.31
C LEU A 176 7.72 6.38 7.69
N LEU A 177 8.63 5.44 7.45
CA LEU A 177 10.06 5.62 7.69
C LEU A 177 10.64 6.70 6.77
N PHE A 178 10.25 6.72 5.50
CA PHE A 178 10.64 7.76 4.54
C PHE A 178 10.19 9.16 5.00
N VAL A 179 8.92 9.32 5.37
CA VAL A 179 8.37 10.60 5.87
C VAL A 179 9.10 11.05 7.13
N SER A 180 9.39 10.13 8.04
CA SER A 180 10.15 10.44 9.28
C SER A 180 11.56 10.91 8.97
N LEU A 181 12.26 10.21 8.06
CA LEU A 181 13.61 10.57 7.61
C LEU A 181 13.63 11.94 6.92
N ARG A 182 12.72 12.20 5.97
CA ARG A 182 12.64 13.49 5.26
C ARG A 182 12.29 14.64 6.18
N THR A 183 11.41 14.42 7.15
CA THR A 183 11.07 15.44 8.14
C THR A 183 12.29 15.83 8.98
N ALA A 184 13.07 14.84 9.45
CA ALA A 184 14.32 15.09 10.16
C ALA A 184 15.36 15.82 9.27
N GLN A 185 15.42 15.48 7.98
CA GLN A 185 16.31 16.13 7.01
C GLN A 185 16.04 17.61 6.86
N ILE A 186 14.78 18.00 6.75
CA ILE A 186 14.38 19.39 6.60
C ILE A 186 14.61 20.17 7.89
N GLN A 187 14.36 19.56 9.05
CA GLN A 187 14.50 20.23 10.35
C GLN A 187 15.97 20.39 10.81
N GLY A 188 16.92 19.70 10.18
CA GLY A 188 18.34 19.81 10.54
C GLY A 188 18.68 19.29 11.93
N THR A 189 17.93 18.32 12.46
CA THR A 189 18.17 17.75 13.79
C THR A 189 19.52 17.02 13.85
N LYS A 190 20.30 17.19 14.94
CA LYS A 190 21.60 16.51 15.17
C LYS A 190 21.53 14.98 15.11
N ALA A 191 20.33 14.40 15.29
CA ALA A 191 20.02 12.98 15.08
C ALA A 191 20.26 12.49 13.64
N MET A 192 20.72 13.37 12.76
CA MET A 192 20.88 13.11 11.35
C MET A 192 22.24 13.58 10.82
N SER A 193 23.30 13.14 11.50
CA SER A 193 24.58 12.96 10.81
C SER A 193 24.39 11.97 9.64
N LEU A 194 25.24 12.03 8.61
CA LEU A 194 25.28 11.05 7.50
C LEU A 194 25.22 9.59 8.00
N ARG A 195 25.75 9.33 9.20
CA ARG A 195 25.77 8.01 9.86
C ARG A 195 24.39 7.54 10.33
N ALA A 196 23.45 8.44 10.62
CA ALA A 196 22.10 8.09 11.06
C ALA A 196 21.09 8.04 9.89
N SER A 197 21.34 8.78 8.80
CA SER A 197 20.47 8.74 7.61
C SER A 197 20.66 7.48 6.75
N LEU A 198 21.87 6.90 6.74
CA LEU A 198 22.17 5.74 5.91
C LEU A 198 21.41 4.47 6.38
N PRO A 199 21.41 4.10 7.68
CA PRO A 199 20.61 2.96 8.15
C PRO A 199 19.12 3.11 7.87
N ALA A 200 18.57 4.32 8.03
CA ALA A 200 17.17 4.59 7.74
C ALA A 200 16.84 4.43 6.25
N ALA A 201 17.70 4.94 5.35
CA ALA A 201 17.55 4.76 3.91
C ALA A 201 17.64 3.28 3.50
N THR A 202 18.60 2.54 4.07
CA THR A 202 18.70 1.08 3.88
C THR A 202 17.44 0.38 4.39
N GLY A 203 16.91 0.78 5.55
CA GLY A 203 15.65 0.28 6.09
C GLY A 203 14.47 0.47 5.14
N VAL A 204 14.35 1.64 4.50
CA VAL A 204 13.32 1.89 3.48
C VAL A 204 13.47 0.90 2.31
N LEU A 205 14.69 0.73 1.77
CA LEU A 205 14.93 -0.18 0.64
C LEU A 205 14.64 -1.65 1.00
N LEU A 206 15.00 -2.08 2.21
CA LEU A 206 14.69 -3.42 2.70
C LEU A 206 13.18 -3.65 2.85
N LEU A 207 12.43 -2.66 3.32
CA LEU A 207 10.98 -2.74 3.41
C LEU A 207 10.33 -2.80 2.02
N VAL A 208 10.83 -2.02 1.05
CA VAL A 208 10.37 -2.11 -0.35
C VAL A 208 10.65 -3.51 -0.91
N LEU A 209 11.83 -4.07 -0.64
CA LEU A 209 12.16 -5.44 -1.04
C LEU A 209 11.20 -6.45 -0.42
N PHE A 210 10.91 -6.37 0.88
CA PHE A 210 9.95 -7.25 1.55
C PHE A 210 8.52 -7.08 1.02
N ALA A 211 8.14 -5.88 0.61
CA ALA A 211 6.87 -5.65 -0.08
C ALA A 211 6.84 -6.42 -1.42
N CYS A 212 7.88 -6.29 -2.25
CA CYS A 212 8.00 -7.00 -3.53
C CYS A 212 8.05 -8.53 -3.36
N LEU A 213 8.78 -9.03 -2.36
CA LEU A 213 8.84 -10.46 -2.01
C LEU A 213 7.53 -10.97 -1.42
N SER A 214 6.61 -10.07 -1.05
CA SER A 214 5.24 -10.43 -0.66
C SER A 214 4.31 -10.45 -1.86
N LYS A 215 4.32 -9.40 -2.69
CA LYS A 215 3.54 -9.28 -3.92
C LYS A 215 4.18 -8.26 -4.84
N GLU A 216 4.07 -8.46 -6.15
CA GLU A 216 4.73 -7.63 -7.16
C GLU A 216 4.32 -6.15 -7.10
N ASN A 217 3.09 -5.87 -6.65
CA ASN A 217 2.61 -4.50 -6.46
C ASN A 217 3.35 -3.74 -5.34
N GLY A 218 4.15 -4.41 -4.51
CA GLY A 218 5.06 -3.78 -3.55
C GLY A 218 6.07 -2.83 -4.22
N ALA A 219 6.38 -3.05 -5.51
CA ALA A 219 7.24 -2.15 -6.28
C ALA A 219 6.67 -0.72 -6.38
N LEU A 220 5.34 -0.55 -6.25
CA LEU A 220 4.69 0.76 -6.24
C LEU A 220 5.13 1.64 -5.06
N ALA A 221 5.70 1.07 -3.99
CA ALA A 221 6.25 1.83 -2.89
C ALA A 221 7.28 2.88 -3.35
N ILE A 222 8.09 2.57 -4.37
CA ILE A 222 9.05 3.52 -4.95
C ILE A 222 8.32 4.72 -5.58
N LEU A 223 7.24 4.45 -6.32
CA LEU A 223 6.43 5.50 -6.94
C LEU A 223 5.72 6.35 -5.88
N TYR A 224 5.19 5.73 -4.82
CA TYR A 224 4.57 6.43 -3.70
C TYR A 224 5.56 7.31 -2.94
N ILE A 225 6.80 6.84 -2.72
CA ILE A 225 7.90 7.65 -2.16
C ILE A 225 8.16 8.87 -3.04
N GLY A 226 8.30 8.65 -4.36
CA GLY A 226 8.51 9.74 -5.32
C GLY A 226 7.35 10.75 -5.33
N TRP A 227 6.11 10.26 -5.23
CA TRP A 227 4.91 11.10 -5.16
C TRP A 227 4.84 11.92 -3.88
N ILE A 228 5.13 11.32 -2.71
CA ILE A 228 5.21 12.04 -1.44
C ILE A 228 6.33 13.09 -1.51
N GLU A 229 7.50 12.76 -2.06
CA GLU A 229 8.59 13.72 -2.22
C GLU A 229 8.17 14.90 -3.12
N PHE A 230 7.48 14.62 -4.22
CA PHE A 230 7.04 15.64 -5.17
C PHE A 230 5.94 16.54 -4.62
N VAL A 231 4.91 15.96 -4.01
CA VAL A 231 3.70 16.68 -3.57
C VAL A 231 3.88 17.31 -2.18
N VAL A 232 4.37 16.52 -1.22
CA VAL A 232 4.41 16.89 0.20
C VAL A 232 5.70 17.63 0.54
N PHE A 233 6.85 17.01 0.27
CA PHE A 233 8.15 17.61 0.64
C PHE A 233 8.68 18.62 -0.38
N ARG A 234 8.23 18.54 -1.64
CA ARG A 234 8.61 19.44 -2.74
C ARG A 234 10.12 19.57 -2.90
N PHE A 235 10.86 18.48 -2.65
CA PHE A 235 12.33 18.45 -2.65
C PHE A 235 13.00 19.42 -1.66
N ARG A 236 12.27 19.99 -0.71
CA ARG A 236 12.80 21.00 0.23
C ARG A 236 13.99 20.44 1.02
N MET A 237 14.99 21.29 1.19
CA MET A 237 16.18 21.03 1.99
C MET A 237 16.50 22.25 2.84
N ASN A 238 17.27 22.04 3.91
CA ASN A 238 17.71 23.11 4.81
C ASN A 238 18.66 24.13 4.16
N ARG A 239 19.33 23.76 3.05
CA ARG A 239 20.25 24.61 2.30
C ARG A 239 19.88 24.58 0.82
N GLU A 240 19.89 25.75 0.19
CA GLU A 240 19.48 25.92 -1.21
C GLU A 240 20.39 25.18 -2.21
N THR A 241 21.71 25.19 -1.99
CA THR A 241 22.66 24.45 -2.83
C THR A 241 22.45 22.93 -2.78
N VAL A 242 22.00 22.40 -1.64
CA VAL A 242 21.68 20.98 -1.46
C VAL A 242 20.31 20.64 -2.07
N HIS A 243 19.36 21.58 -2.06
CA HIS A 243 18.03 21.43 -2.65
C HIS A 243 18.10 21.01 -4.13
N TYR A 244 18.80 21.78 -4.97
CA TYR A 244 18.88 21.49 -6.41
C TYR A 244 19.59 20.17 -6.69
N ARG A 245 20.69 19.90 -5.97
CA ARG A 245 21.43 18.64 -6.10
C ARG A 245 20.55 17.44 -5.76
N TYR A 246 19.89 17.48 -4.60
CA TYR A 246 18.99 16.42 -4.17
C TYR A 246 17.84 16.20 -5.16
N ARG A 247 17.15 17.29 -5.56
CA ARG A 247 16.07 17.23 -6.54
C ARG A 247 16.52 16.56 -7.83
N ASN A 248 17.64 17.01 -8.39
CA ASN A 248 18.15 16.48 -9.64
C ASN A 248 18.60 15.02 -9.48
N SER A 249 19.18 14.63 -8.34
CA SER A 249 19.53 13.23 -8.04
C SER A 249 18.30 12.33 -7.93
N VAL A 250 17.21 12.78 -7.29
CA VAL A 250 15.96 12.00 -7.20
C VAL A 250 15.33 11.86 -8.58
N ILE A 251 15.27 12.94 -9.37
CA ILE A 251 14.75 12.89 -10.75
C ILE A 251 15.60 11.95 -11.61
N ALA A 252 16.92 12.09 -11.59
CA ALA A 252 17.83 11.23 -12.35
C ALA A 252 17.70 9.76 -11.92
N GLY A 253 17.59 9.48 -10.62
CA GLY A 253 17.33 8.14 -10.10
C GLY A 253 15.99 7.57 -10.58
N GLY A 254 14.94 8.39 -10.59
CA GLY A 254 13.63 8.01 -11.13
C GLY A 254 13.67 7.70 -12.63
N VAL A 255 14.33 8.53 -13.43
CA VAL A 255 14.54 8.30 -14.87
C VAL A 255 15.36 7.02 -15.10
N MET A 256 16.42 6.81 -14.33
CA MET A 256 17.23 5.60 -14.40
C MET A 256 16.40 4.35 -14.10
N LEU A 257 15.60 4.35 -13.03
CA LEU A 257 14.71 3.24 -12.70
C LEU A 257 13.66 2.97 -13.78
N PHE A 258 13.11 4.03 -14.38
CA PHE A 258 12.19 3.90 -15.52
C PHE A 258 12.87 3.25 -16.72
N CYS A 259 14.06 3.74 -17.11
CA CYS A 259 14.84 3.16 -18.21
C CYS A 259 15.20 1.70 -17.95
N LEU A 260 15.58 1.34 -16.72
CA LEU A 260 15.85 -0.04 -16.32
C LEU A 260 14.58 -0.90 -16.41
N GLY A 261 13.41 -0.38 -16.03
CA GLY A 261 12.12 -1.04 -16.21
C GLY A 261 11.79 -1.29 -17.68
N CYS A 262 11.99 -0.29 -18.54
CA CYS A 262 11.81 -0.43 -20.00
C CYS A 262 12.78 -1.45 -20.59
N LEU A 263 14.06 -1.42 -20.19
CA LEU A 263 15.07 -2.38 -20.63
C LEU A 263 14.70 -3.80 -20.18
N TYR A 264 14.30 -3.97 -18.92
CA TYR A 264 13.84 -5.27 -18.42
C TYR A 264 12.63 -5.78 -19.21
N PHE A 265 11.64 -4.93 -19.48
CA PHE A 265 10.48 -5.28 -20.29
C PHE A 265 10.89 -5.72 -21.70
N TYR A 266 11.75 -4.93 -22.37
CA TYR A 266 12.25 -5.23 -23.71
C TYR A 266 12.97 -6.59 -23.76
N LEU A 267 13.85 -6.86 -22.78
CA LEU A 267 14.61 -8.12 -22.71
C LEU A 267 13.74 -9.33 -22.34
N ASN A 268 12.60 -9.14 -21.67
CA ASN A 268 11.77 -10.23 -21.12
C ASN A 268 10.35 -10.28 -21.70
N GLN A 269 10.10 -9.61 -22.83
CA GLN A 269 8.75 -9.45 -23.39
C GLN A 269 8.03 -10.79 -23.59
N ALA A 270 8.71 -11.82 -24.10
CA ALA A 270 8.10 -13.12 -24.36
C ALA A 270 7.59 -13.78 -23.07
N SER A 271 8.41 -13.78 -22.02
CA SER A 271 8.03 -14.29 -20.69
C SER A 271 6.92 -13.44 -20.05
N LEU A 272 6.96 -12.12 -20.20
CA LEU A 272 5.98 -11.20 -19.63
C LEU A 272 4.60 -11.32 -20.31
N LEU A 273 4.59 -11.61 -21.61
CA LEU A 273 3.39 -11.70 -22.42
C LEU A 273 2.83 -13.12 -22.51
N HIS A 274 3.60 -14.15 -22.14
CA HIS A 274 3.18 -15.56 -22.18
C HIS A 274 1.86 -15.81 -21.43
N GLY A 275 1.65 -15.11 -20.31
CA GLY A 275 0.41 -15.24 -19.54
C GLY A 275 -0.87 -14.83 -20.28
N TYR A 276 -0.78 -14.09 -21.39
CA TYR A 276 -1.92 -13.73 -22.21
C TYR A 276 -2.31 -14.80 -23.24
N VAL A 277 -1.48 -15.83 -23.45
CA VAL A 277 -1.80 -16.94 -24.38
C VAL A 277 -2.99 -17.77 -23.88
N ILE A 278 -3.10 -17.93 -22.56
CA ILE A 278 -4.18 -18.68 -21.91
C ILE A 278 -5.38 -17.81 -21.52
N ARG A 279 -5.33 -16.51 -21.81
CA ARG A 279 -6.39 -15.56 -21.47
C ARG A 279 -7.28 -15.33 -22.67
N ASP A 280 -8.54 -15.02 -22.42
CA ASP A 280 -9.53 -14.66 -23.43
C ASP A 280 -9.34 -13.22 -23.97
N HIS A 281 -8.32 -12.51 -23.51
CA HIS A 281 -8.03 -11.12 -23.88
C HIS A 281 -6.52 -10.87 -23.98
N SER A 282 -6.18 -9.92 -24.85
CA SER A 282 -4.82 -9.41 -25.08
C SER A 282 -4.42 -8.35 -24.05
N LEU A 283 -3.13 -8.02 -24.03
CA LEU A 283 -2.61 -6.92 -23.22
C LEU A 283 -3.29 -5.57 -23.56
N VAL A 284 -3.55 -5.31 -24.84
CA VAL A 284 -4.15 -4.05 -25.29
C VAL A 284 -5.60 -3.94 -24.79
N GLU A 285 -6.38 -5.01 -24.94
CA GLU A 285 -7.76 -5.06 -24.43
C GLU A 285 -7.79 -4.91 -22.90
N ARG A 286 -6.83 -5.52 -22.19
CA ARG A 286 -6.67 -5.29 -20.75
C ARG A 286 -6.39 -3.82 -20.45
N LEU A 287 -5.42 -3.20 -21.12
CA LEU A 287 -5.07 -1.79 -20.91
C LEU A 287 -6.25 -0.85 -21.20
N MET A 288 -7.07 -1.16 -22.19
CA MET A 288 -8.30 -0.41 -22.48
C MET A 288 -9.39 -0.61 -21.42
N THR A 289 -9.45 -1.79 -20.81
CA THR A 289 -10.45 -2.12 -19.79
C THR A 289 -10.12 -1.52 -18.42
N GLN A 290 -8.82 -1.50 -18.05
CA GLN A 290 -8.36 -1.10 -16.72
C GLN A 290 -8.80 0.31 -16.27
N PRO A 291 -8.85 1.37 -17.12
CA PRO A 291 -9.39 2.67 -16.72
C PRO A 291 -10.81 2.59 -16.15
N GLY A 292 -11.68 1.81 -16.78
CA GLY A 292 -13.05 1.59 -16.29
C GLY A 292 -13.07 0.82 -14.96
N VAL A 293 -12.17 -0.17 -14.82
CA VAL A 293 -12.00 -0.95 -13.57
C VAL A 293 -11.52 -0.05 -12.43
N VAL A 294 -10.57 0.87 -12.67
CA VAL A 294 -10.08 1.81 -11.67
C VAL A 294 -11.21 2.73 -11.20
N LEU A 295 -11.99 3.30 -12.13
CA LEU A 295 -13.14 4.13 -11.78
C LEU A 295 -14.22 3.33 -11.04
N PHE A 296 -14.42 2.07 -11.39
CA PHE A 296 -15.29 1.15 -10.64
C PHE A 296 -14.81 0.99 -9.20
N TYR A 297 -13.52 0.72 -8.95
CA TYR A 297 -13.00 0.62 -7.59
C TYR A 297 -13.04 1.95 -6.84
N ILE A 298 -12.81 3.10 -7.49
CA ILE A 298 -12.99 4.43 -6.88
C ILE A 298 -14.44 4.61 -6.43
N ARG A 299 -15.42 4.25 -7.28
CA ARG A 299 -16.83 4.26 -6.90
C ARG A 299 -17.07 3.36 -5.69
N GLN A 300 -16.52 2.15 -5.67
CA GLN A 300 -16.69 1.20 -4.56
C GLN A 300 -16.06 1.68 -3.23
N ILE A 301 -15.01 2.51 -3.29
CA ILE A 301 -14.42 3.15 -2.10
C ILE A 301 -15.33 4.25 -1.54
N LEU A 302 -16.02 4.98 -2.41
CA LEU A 302 -16.87 6.12 -2.00
C LEU A 302 -18.31 5.71 -1.67
N LEU A 303 -18.85 4.76 -2.43
CA LEU A 303 -20.23 4.29 -2.41
C LEU A 303 -20.22 2.76 -2.48
N PRO A 304 -19.96 2.08 -1.36
CA PRO A 304 -19.81 0.63 -1.33
C PRO A 304 -21.13 -0.07 -1.70
N ASP A 305 -21.08 -0.97 -2.68
CA ASP A 305 -22.22 -1.80 -3.10
C ASP A 305 -21.91 -3.28 -2.83
N MET A 306 -22.52 -3.82 -1.78
CA MET A 306 -22.33 -5.22 -1.37
C MET A 306 -22.69 -6.23 -2.47
N GLY A 307 -23.60 -5.88 -3.39
CA GLY A 307 -23.97 -6.75 -4.51
C GLY A 307 -22.89 -6.84 -5.58
N GLN A 308 -21.97 -5.87 -5.64
CA GLN A 308 -20.88 -5.80 -6.62
C GLN A 308 -19.50 -6.01 -6.00
N MET A 309 -19.41 -6.22 -4.68
CA MET A 309 -18.19 -6.59 -3.96
C MET A 309 -18.06 -8.10 -3.74
N SER A 310 -18.46 -8.86 -4.75
CA SER A 310 -18.32 -10.31 -4.80
C SER A 310 -16.85 -10.71 -4.95
N LEU A 311 -16.50 -11.92 -4.50
CA LEU A 311 -15.15 -12.48 -4.73
C LEU A 311 -14.91 -12.79 -6.22
N TYR A 312 -15.98 -13.07 -6.97
CA TYR A 312 -15.98 -13.33 -8.40
C TYR A 312 -16.33 -12.03 -9.13
N ILE A 313 -15.38 -11.48 -9.87
CA ILE A 313 -15.55 -10.29 -10.73
C ILE A 313 -15.10 -10.64 -12.16
N ASP A 314 -15.26 -11.92 -12.53
CA ASP A 314 -14.83 -12.45 -13.81
C ASP A 314 -15.77 -12.04 -14.96
N ASP A 315 -16.93 -11.49 -14.63
CA ASP A 315 -17.94 -10.97 -15.55
C ASP A 315 -17.70 -9.50 -15.94
N PHE A 316 -16.61 -8.88 -15.49
CA PHE A 316 -16.26 -7.52 -15.88
C PHE A 316 -15.98 -7.47 -17.39
N GLY A 317 -16.89 -6.87 -18.15
CA GLY A 317 -16.81 -6.83 -19.61
C GLY A 317 -15.48 -6.28 -20.13
N VAL A 318 -14.80 -7.08 -20.96
CA VAL A 318 -13.53 -6.71 -21.61
C VAL A 318 -13.80 -5.75 -22.76
N ALA A 319 -13.12 -4.60 -22.75
CA ALA A 319 -13.15 -3.67 -23.87
C ALA A 319 -12.36 -4.26 -25.06
N ARG A 320 -13.07 -4.58 -26.15
CA ARG A 320 -12.50 -5.10 -27.40
C ARG A 320 -12.11 -4.00 -28.40
N GLU A 321 -12.70 -2.81 -28.23
CA GLU A 321 -12.44 -1.63 -29.05
C GLU A 321 -12.38 -0.34 -28.21
N LEU A 322 -11.82 0.72 -28.78
CA LEU A 322 -11.76 2.07 -28.19
C LEU A 322 -13.14 2.75 -28.26
N GLY A 323 -14.11 2.19 -27.55
CA GLY A 323 -15.46 2.75 -27.45
C GLY A 323 -15.54 3.98 -26.53
N LEU A 324 -16.67 4.67 -26.59
CA LEU A 324 -16.94 5.88 -25.80
C LEU A 324 -16.71 5.68 -24.30
N LYS A 325 -17.14 4.53 -23.74
CA LYS A 325 -16.95 4.21 -22.31
C LYS A 325 -15.47 4.19 -21.92
N THR A 326 -14.62 3.60 -22.75
CA THR A 326 -13.17 3.53 -22.52
C THR A 326 -12.55 4.92 -22.58
N VAL A 327 -12.89 5.70 -23.60
CA VAL A 327 -12.39 7.08 -23.77
C VAL A 327 -12.80 7.97 -22.59
N LEU A 328 -14.07 7.93 -22.18
CA LEU A 328 -14.56 8.68 -21.02
C LEU A 328 -13.87 8.24 -19.72
N SER A 329 -13.59 6.93 -19.57
CA SER A 329 -12.89 6.42 -18.38
C SER A 329 -11.44 6.92 -18.32
N ILE A 330 -10.73 6.91 -19.44
CA ILE A 330 -9.38 7.46 -19.56
C ILE A 330 -9.41 8.96 -19.26
N ALA A 331 -10.33 9.71 -19.88
CA ALA A 331 -10.47 11.15 -19.66
C ALA A 331 -10.77 11.47 -18.19
N GLY A 332 -11.62 10.67 -17.52
CA GLY A 332 -11.90 10.81 -16.10
C GLY A 332 -10.66 10.65 -15.22
N ILE A 333 -9.84 9.62 -15.46
CA ILE A 333 -8.58 9.41 -14.71
C ILE A 333 -7.59 10.54 -14.95
N VAL A 334 -7.44 10.98 -16.21
CA VAL A 334 -6.56 12.11 -16.55
C VAL A 334 -7.03 13.39 -15.86
N LEU A 335 -8.33 13.66 -15.89
CA LEU A 335 -8.92 14.83 -15.23
C LEU A 335 -8.67 14.80 -13.72
N LEU A 336 -8.88 13.65 -13.05
CA LEU A 336 -8.57 13.48 -11.63
C LEU A 336 -7.09 13.77 -11.34
N GLY A 337 -6.17 13.26 -12.17
CA GLY A 337 -4.74 13.53 -12.05
C GLY A 337 -4.41 15.02 -12.21
N LEU A 338 -4.99 15.69 -13.20
CA LEU A 338 -4.80 17.12 -13.45
C LEU A 338 -5.34 17.98 -12.30
N VAL A 339 -6.55 17.67 -11.80
CA VAL A 339 -7.14 18.36 -10.66
C VAL A 339 -6.24 18.24 -9.43
N THR A 340 -5.77 17.03 -9.10
CA THR A 340 -4.81 16.83 -8.00
C THR A 340 -3.53 17.65 -8.19
N LEU A 341 -2.98 17.68 -9.41
CA LEU A 341 -1.76 18.45 -9.69
C LEU A 341 -1.95 19.96 -9.55
N LEU A 342 -3.10 20.49 -9.93
CA LEU A 342 -3.44 21.92 -9.83
C LEU A 342 -3.81 22.31 -8.39
N ALA A 343 -4.58 21.46 -7.71
CA ALA A 343 -5.08 21.69 -6.36
C ALA A 343 -4.01 21.50 -5.27
N ARG A 344 -2.95 20.71 -5.52
CA ARG A 344 -1.93 20.36 -4.49
C ARG A 344 -1.28 21.52 -3.74
N ARG A 345 -1.33 22.73 -4.28
CA ARG A 345 -0.77 23.95 -3.65
C ARG A 345 -1.78 24.71 -2.81
N SER A 346 -3.05 24.71 -3.19
CA SER A 346 -4.12 25.47 -2.52
C SER A 346 -4.96 24.59 -1.60
N HIS A 347 -5.18 23.32 -1.96
CA HIS A 347 -6.02 22.37 -1.26
C HIS A 347 -5.34 20.99 -1.19
N PRO A 348 -4.22 20.84 -0.46
CA PRO A 348 -3.45 19.58 -0.44
C PRO A 348 -4.16 18.35 0.17
N LEU A 349 -5.41 18.46 0.63
CA LEU A 349 -6.25 17.33 1.06
C LEU A 349 -7.45 17.05 0.13
N ILE A 350 -7.62 17.83 -0.94
CA ILE A 350 -8.62 17.64 -2.01
C ILE A 350 -7.85 17.21 -3.25
#